data_AF-U9TUK8-F1
#
_entry.id   AF-U9TUK8-F1
#
_cell.length_a   1.000
_cell.length_b   1.000
_cell.length_c   1.000
_cell.angle_alpha   90.00
_cell.angle_beta   90.00
_cell.angle_gamma   90.00
#
_symmetry.space_group_name_H-M   'P 1'
#
loop_
_entity.id
_entity.type
_entity.pdbx_description
1 polymer ?
#
loop_
_entity_poly.entity_id
_entity_poly.type
_entity_poly.pdbx_seq_one_letter_code
_entity_poly.pdbx_strand_id
1 'polypeptide(L)'
;TRRQTFANCAHDGILALNICNGIRPEINEQEAPKCYIELMKKCWSSNPDDRPKAIEIKEEINKQIEEAIRNKKFRFLNIGSNQSTVHPKACYTSRLLNPFTKNLPK
;
A
#
# COMPACT_ATOMS: atom_id res chain seq x y z
N THR A 1 6.03 2.28 7.64
CA THR A 1 6.34 0.97 8.24
C THR A 1 7.61 0.29 7.73
N ARG A 2 8.04 0.43 6.47
CA ARG A 2 9.11 -0.41 5.83
C ARG A 2 8.85 -1.93 5.95
N ARG A 3 7.64 -2.32 6.36
CA ARG A 3 7.20 -3.70 6.49
C ARG A 3 6.62 -4.14 5.16
N GLN A 4 6.91 -5.37 4.78
CA GLN A 4 6.30 -5.97 3.60
C GLN A 4 4.80 -6.18 3.84
N THR A 5 3.99 -5.89 2.82
CA THR A 5 2.54 -6.04 2.90
C THR A 5 2.17 -7.52 3.00
N PHE A 6 1.23 -7.85 3.89
CA PHE A 6 0.75 -9.21 4.12
C PHE A 6 1.84 -10.23 4.49
N ALA A 7 2.94 -9.77 5.10
CA ALA A 7 4.09 -10.61 5.44
C ALA A 7 3.79 -11.76 6.40
N ASN A 8 2.71 -11.68 7.16
CA ASN A 8 2.31 -12.68 8.13
C ASN A 8 1.47 -13.83 7.55
N CYS A 9 1.16 -13.85 6.25
CA CYS A 9 0.34 -14.91 5.66
C CYS A 9 0.90 -15.46 4.34
N ALA A 10 0.32 -16.58 3.88
CA ALA A 10 0.67 -17.18 2.60
C ALA A 10 0.17 -16.31 1.44
N HIS A 11 0.99 -16.13 0.40
CA HIS A 11 0.57 -15.48 -0.82
C HIS A 11 -0.09 -16.52 -1.76
N ASP A 12 -1.31 -16.93 -1.44
CA ASP A 12 -2.05 -17.94 -2.19
C ASP A 12 -3.40 -17.40 -2.72
N GLY A 13 -4.24 -18.29 -3.25
CA GLY A 13 -5.54 -17.92 -3.81
C GLY A 13 -6.54 -17.41 -2.77
N ILE A 14 -6.36 -17.80 -1.50
CA ILE A 14 -7.21 -17.32 -0.39
C ILE A 14 -6.90 -15.85 -0.13
N LEU A 15 -5.61 -15.49 -0.04
CA LEU A 15 -5.21 -14.10 0.09
C LEU A 15 -5.69 -13.26 -1.11
N ALA A 16 -5.57 -13.79 -2.32
CA ALA A 16 -6.04 -13.10 -3.52
C ALA A 16 -7.56 -12.83 -3.47
N LEU A 17 -8.36 -13.83 -3.08
CA LEU A 17 -9.81 -13.68 -2.90
C LEU A 17 -10.16 -12.63 -1.84
N ASN A 18 -9.45 -12.66 -0.71
CA ASN A 18 -9.65 -11.69 0.36
C ASN A 18 -9.36 -10.24 -0.10
N ILE A 19 -8.33 -10.04 -0.91
CA ILE A 19 -8.01 -8.72 -1.49
C ILE A 19 -9.12 -8.25 -2.45
N CYS A 20 -9.62 -9.15 -3.30
CA CYS A 20 -10.78 -8.88 -4.16
C CYS A 20 -12.02 -8.50 -3.35
N ASN A 21 -12.23 -9.14 -2.20
CA ASN A 21 -13.32 -8.83 -1.26
C ASN A 21 -13.08 -7.57 -0.42
N GLY A 22 -12.02 -6.81 -0.68
CA GLY A 22 -11.81 -5.50 -0.08
C GLY A 22 -10.80 -5.46 1.07
N ILE A 23 -10.13 -6.58 1.42
CA ILE A 23 -9.02 -6.50 2.38
C ILE A 23 -7.92 -5.59 1.82
N ARG A 24 -7.42 -4.69 2.66
CA ARG A 24 -6.31 -3.78 2.38
C ARG A 24 -5.26 -3.87 3.49
N PRO A 25 -4.00 -3.50 3.21
CA PRO A 25 -2.98 -3.40 4.24
C PRO A 25 -3.42 -2.44 5.35
N GLU A 26 -3.16 -2.82 6.60
CA GLU A 26 -3.36 -1.93 7.74
C GLU A 26 -2.40 -0.73 7.66
N ILE A 27 -2.93 0.47 7.87
CA ILE A 27 -2.16 1.71 7.85
C ILE A 27 -2.06 2.22 9.28
N ASN A 28 -0.83 2.33 9.77
CA ASN A 28 -0.57 3.04 11.02
C ASN A 28 -0.66 4.55 10.77
N GLU A 29 -1.74 5.18 11.25
CA GLU A 29 -1.98 6.62 11.06
C GLU A 29 -0.91 7.52 11.72
N GLN A 30 -0.14 6.99 12.67
CA GLN A 30 0.97 7.73 13.29
C GLN A 30 2.26 7.69 12.46
N GLU A 31 2.40 6.75 11.52
CA GLU A 31 3.64 6.56 10.75
C GLU A 31 3.71 7.36 9.44
N ALA A 32 2.59 7.87 8.95
CA ALA A 32 2.52 8.60 7.70
C ALA A 32 1.64 9.86 7.82
N PRO A 33 1.94 10.93 7.07
CA PRO A 33 1.07 12.10 7.01
C PRO A 33 -0.34 11.74 6.52
N LYS A 34 -1.36 12.37 7.12
CA LYS A 34 -2.78 12.14 6.78
C LYS A 34 -3.06 12.28 5.27
N CYS A 35 -2.50 13.30 4.64
CA CYS A 35 -2.64 13.54 3.19
C CYS A 35 -2.14 12.38 2.33
N TYR A 36 -1.04 11.74 2.72
CA TYR A 36 -0.51 10.56 2.03
C TYR A 36 -1.41 9.34 2.23
N ILE A 37 -1.93 9.16 3.45
CA ILE A 37 -2.86 8.07 3.78
C ILE A 37 -4.16 8.20 2.95
N GLU A 38 -4.72 9.39 2.84
CA GLU A 38 -5.91 9.66 2.03
C GLU A 38 -5.64 9.40 0.54
N LEU A 39 -4.50 9.83 0.03
CA LEU A 39 -4.10 9.56 -1.36
C LEU A 39 -3.96 8.05 -1.61
N MET A 40 -3.28 7.31 -0.73
CA MET A 40 -3.19 5.84 -0.82
C MET A 40 -4.58 5.19 -0.83
N LYS A 41 -5.49 5.66 0.04
CA LYS A 41 -6.88 5.17 0.11
C LYS A 41 -7.64 5.34 -1.20
N LYS A 42 -7.46 6.47 -1.89
CA LYS A 42 -8.06 6.70 -3.22
C LYS A 42 -7.45 5.79 -4.29
N CYS A 43 -6.13 5.63 -4.31
CA CYS A 43 -5.42 4.82 -5.31
C CYS A 43 -5.88 3.34 -5.36
N TRP A 44 -6.29 2.76 -4.24
CA TRP A 44 -6.76 1.38 -4.16
C TRP A 44 -8.26 1.24 -3.87
N SER A 45 -9.05 2.28 -4.19
CA SER A 45 -10.50 2.24 -4.04
C SER A 45 -11.10 1.05 -4.79
N SER A 46 -12.11 0.43 -4.19
CA SER A 46 -12.86 -0.65 -4.82
C SER A 46 -13.61 -0.15 -6.05
N ASN A 47 -14.11 1.09 -6.01
CA ASN A 47 -14.68 1.76 -7.18
C ASN A 47 -13.54 2.31 -8.05
N PRO A 48 -13.40 1.85 -9.32
CA PRO A 48 -12.38 2.36 -10.22
C PRO A 48 -12.49 3.87 -10.49
N ASP A 49 -13.70 4.43 -10.47
CA ASP A 49 -13.94 5.85 -10.78
C ASP A 49 -13.39 6.79 -9.69
N ASP A 50 -13.22 6.29 -8.46
CA ASP A 50 -12.61 7.05 -7.38
C ASP A 50 -11.07 7.06 -7.46
N ARG A 51 -10.47 6.25 -8.34
CA ARG A 51 -9.02 6.14 -8.44
C ARG A 51 -8.46 7.31 -9.24
N PRO A 52 -7.51 8.07 -8.67
CA PRO A 52 -6.93 9.21 -9.36
C PRO A 52 -6.08 8.75 -10.55
N LYS A 53 -6.02 9.61 -11.56
CA LYS A 53 -5.09 9.44 -12.68
C LYS A 53 -3.66 9.63 -12.19
N ALA A 54 -2.70 9.00 -12.89
CA ALA A 54 -1.29 9.14 -12.57
C ALA A 54 -0.81 10.61 -12.53
N ILE A 55 -1.40 11.48 -13.37
CA ILE A 55 -1.09 12.91 -13.38
C ILE A 55 -1.57 13.62 -12.10
N GLU A 56 -2.77 13.32 -11.63
CA GLU A 56 -3.35 13.88 -10.39
C GLU A 56 -2.55 13.43 -9.18
N ILE A 57 -2.12 12.17 -9.15
CA ILE A 57 -1.21 11.63 -8.11
C ILE A 57 0.10 12.42 -8.08
N LYS A 58 0.71 12.66 -9.25
CA LYS A 58 1.97 13.41 -9.36
C LYS A 58 1.82 14.83 -8.83
N GLU A 59 0.76 15.52 -9.22
CA GLU A 59 0.47 16.89 -8.80
C GLU A 59 0.25 16.98 -7.28
N GLU A 60 -0.53 16.07 -6.71
CA GLU A 60 -0.80 16.03 -5.27
C GLU A 60 0.47 15.75 -4.45
N ILE A 61 1.31 14.79 -4.88
CA ILE A 61 2.59 14.50 -4.22
C ILE A 61 3.53 15.71 -4.28
N ASN A 62 3.66 16.35 -5.45
CA ASN A 62 4.50 17.54 -5.61
C ASN A 62 4.04 18.66 -4.69
N LYS A 63 2.73 18.92 -4.63
CA LYS A 63 2.15 19.92 -3.73
C LYS A 63 2.49 19.64 -2.26
N GLN A 64 2.39 18.38 -1.82
CA GLN A 64 2.73 17.97 -0.46
C GLN A 64 4.22 18.15 -0.14
N ILE A 65 5.10 17.83 -1.09
CA ILE A 65 6.56 18.03 -0.95
C ILE A 65 6.87 19.52 -0.80
N GLU A 66 6.33 20.35 -1.68
CA GLU A 66 6.52 21.81 -1.65
C GLU A 66 6.03 22.43 -0.33
N GLU A 67 4.89 21.97 0.18
CA GLU A 67 4.39 22.40 1.50
C GLU A 67 5.30 21.95 2.65
N ALA A 68 5.79 20.73 2.62
CA ALA A 68 6.71 20.21 3.65
C ALA A 68 8.04 20.98 3.66
N ILE A 69 8.57 21.34 2.48
CA ILE A 69 9.78 22.16 2.31
C ILE A 69 9.54 23.56 2.90
N ARG A 70 8.46 24.24 2.51
CA ARG A 70 8.10 25.58 3.03
C ARG A 70 7.99 25.59 4.55
N ASN A 71 7.35 24.57 5.11
CA ASN A 71 7.11 24.46 6.55
C ASN A 71 8.34 23.99 7.35
N LYS A 72 9.52 23.81 6.72
CA LYS A 72 10.77 23.29 7.32
C LYS A 72 10.55 22.00 8.13
N LYS A 73 9.54 21.20 7.75
CA LYS A 73 9.09 20.01 8.48
C LYS A 73 9.88 18.75 8.09
N PHE A 74 10.96 18.89 7.34
CA PHE A 74 11.80 17.77 6.90
C PHE A 74 12.63 17.21 8.08
N ARG A 75 11.95 16.56 9.02
CA ARG A 75 12.60 15.68 9.98
C ARG A 75 12.72 14.32 9.31
N PHE A 76 13.94 13.90 9.01
CA PHE A 76 14.22 12.51 8.67
C PHE A 76 13.77 11.64 9.85
N LEU A 77 12.63 10.97 9.70
CA LEU A 77 12.18 10.00 10.68
C LEU A 77 13.11 8.78 10.57
N ASN A 78 13.96 8.59 11.57
CA ASN A 78 14.70 7.35 11.76
C ASN A 78 13.70 6.25 12.12
N ILE A 79 13.10 5.65 11.10
CA ILE A 79 12.21 4.50 11.25
C ILE A 79 13.09 3.27 11.47
N GLY A 80 13.24 2.87 12.73
CA GLY A 80 13.87 1.61 13.11
C GLY A 80 13.16 0.44 12.42
N SER A 81 13.93 -0.52 11.91
CA SER A 81 13.39 -1.75 11.35
C SER A 81 12.87 -2.63 12.48
N ASN A 82 11.56 -2.68 12.66
CA ASN A 82 10.96 -3.73 13.46
C ASN A 82 11.08 -5.04 12.66
N GLN A 83 11.74 -6.06 13.22
CA GLN A 83 11.81 -7.39 12.61
C GLN A 83 10.39 -7.89 12.38
N SER A 84 10.03 -8.07 11.12
CA SER A 84 8.76 -8.66 10.73
C SER A 84 9.00 -10.12 10.43
N THR A 85 8.30 -11.02 11.12
CA THR A 85 8.32 -12.45 10.79
C THR A 85 7.62 -12.64 9.45
N VAL A 86 8.37 -13.01 8.42
CA VAL A 86 7.83 -13.29 7.09
C VAL A 86 7.37 -14.74 7.04
N HIS A 87 6.11 -14.95 6.66
CA HIS A 87 5.53 -16.26 6.48
C HIS A 87 6.29 -17.01 5.36
N PRO A 88 6.63 -18.30 5.53
CA PRO A 88 7.45 -19.03 4.55
C PRO A 88 6.86 -19.11 3.14
N LYS A 89 5.53 -18.98 3.02
CA LYS A 89 4.80 -18.95 1.75
C LYS A 89 4.47 -17.53 1.26
N ALA A 90 4.99 -16.49 1.90
CA ALA A 90 4.95 -15.14 1.36
C ALA A 90 5.97 -15.01 0.23
N CYS A 91 5.60 -14.35 -0.85
CA CYS A 91 6.43 -14.19 -2.04
C CYS A 91 6.45 -12.73 -2.50
N TYR A 92 7.64 -12.13 -2.47
CA TYR A 92 7.91 -10.74 -2.88
C TYR A 92 8.75 -10.65 -4.15
N THR A 93 8.97 -11.78 -4.81
CA THR A 93 9.61 -11.87 -6.11
C THR A 93 8.56 -12.16 -7.18
N SER A 94 8.90 -11.90 -8.44
CA SER A 94 8.01 -12.16 -9.57
C SER A 94 7.67 -13.66 -9.67
N ARG A 95 6.38 -13.96 -9.88
CA ARG A 95 5.85 -15.31 -10.16
C ARG A 95 4.54 -15.23 -10.92
N LEU A 96 4.12 -16.33 -11.55
CA LEU A 96 2.86 -16.41 -12.26
C LEU A 96 1.66 -16.26 -11.30
N LEU A 97 0.74 -15.36 -11.63
CA LEU A 97 -0.48 -15.12 -10.84
C LEU A 97 -1.65 -16.01 -11.23
N ASN A 98 -1.65 -16.55 -12.46
CA ASN A 98 -2.72 -17.40 -12.99
C ASN A 98 -3.18 -18.52 -12.04
N PRO A 99 -2.30 -19.22 -11.30
CA PRO A 99 -2.73 -20.26 -10.36
C PRO A 99 -3.64 -19.74 -9.23
N PHE A 100 -3.50 -18.47 -8.86
CA PHE A 100 -4.19 -17.85 -7.72
C PHE A 100 -5.39 -17.02 -8.13
N THR A 101 -5.44 -16.60 -9.40
CA THR A 101 -6.49 -15.70 -9.91
C THR A 101 -7.52 -16.39 -10.79
N LYS A 102 -7.29 -17.65 -11.21
CA LYS A 102 -8.15 -18.39 -12.15
C LYS A 102 -9.62 -18.48 -11.72
N ASN A 103 -9.90 -18.58 -10.42
CA ASN A 103 -11.24 -18.78 -9.87
C ASN A 103 -11.78 -17.53 -9.15
N LEU A 104 -11.15 -16.37 -9.33
CA LEU A 104 -11.62 -15.13 -8.70
C LEU A 104 -12.81 -14.55 -9.46
N PRO A 105 -13.75 -13.90 -8.75
CA PRO A 105 -14.85 -13.19 -9.38
C PRO A 105 -14.32 -12.07 -10.30
N LYS A 106 -15.04 -11.83 -11.40
CA LYS A 106 -14.76 -10.74 -12.34
C LYS A 106 -15.28 -9.42 -11.82
#